data_AF-A0A7L7VQ18-F1
#
_entry.id   AF-A0A7L7VQ18-F1
#
_cell.length_a   1.000
_cell.length_b   1.000
_cell.length_c   1.000
_cell.angle_alpha   90.00
_cell.angle_beta   90.00
_cell.angle_gamma   90.00
#
_symmetry.space_group_name_H-M   'P 1'
#
loop_
_entity.id
_entity.type
_entity.pdbx_description
1 polymer ?
#
loop_
_entity_poly.entity_id
_entity_poly.type
_entity_poly.pdbx_seq_one_letter_code
_entity_poly.pdbx_strand_id
1 'polypeptide(L)'
;MAADEAEQKRRIERLVPYFRELGSRTLEKYAQAGITGTIPGDSWPVADALFKRRDNGFTYHPHGAVYLNVTREGELQLALPDRAVPLHEGLSHYIQFAQEADLADSGPAEGATEWFPPPHFVLVWETSRLYIDSAALSGRPGITAGLVPLEQYVEERAQLFVEGFRAAL
;
A
#
# COMPACT_ATOMS: atom_id res chain seq x y z
N MET A 1 4.38 16.47 -23.51
CA MET A 1 3.36 15.39 -23.42
C MET A 1 3.97 14.02 -23.66
N ALA A 2 4.25 13.55 -24.89
CA ALA A 2 4.78 12.19 -25.09
C ALA A 2 6.19 11.93 -24.49
N ALA A 3 7.06 12.95 -24.46
CA ALA A 3 8.38 12.84 -23.84
C ALA A 3 8.31 12.74 -22.29
N ASP A 4 7.31 13.39 -21.69
CA ASP A 4 7.11 13.42 -20.24
C ASP A 4 6.51 12.10 -19.75
N GLU A 5 5.55 11.53 -20.50
CA GLU A 5 4.97 10.21 -20.24
C GLU A 5 6.02 9.09 -20.37
N ALA A 6 6.90 9.17 -21.38
CA ALA A 6 7.96 8.18 -21.58
C ALA A 6 9.00 8.22 -20.44
N GLU A 7 9.38 9.42 -19.98
CA GLU A 7 10.29 9.57 -18.84
C GLU A 7 9.63 9.15 -17.52
N GLN A 8 8.34 9.45 -17.34
CA GLN A 8 7.56 8.94 -16.20
C GLN A 8 7.56 7.42 -16.16
N LYS A 9 7.21 6.77 -17.28
CA LYS A 9 7.20 5.31 -17.38
C LYS A 9 8.57 4.73 -17.07
N ARG A 10 9.63 5.28 -17.66
CA ARG A 10 11.01 4.84 -17.43
C ARG A 10 11.42 4.95 -15.95
N ARG A 11 10.99 6.00 -15.26
CA ARG A 11 11.27 6.18 -13.83
C ARG A 11 10.52 5.17 -12.97
N ILE A 12 9.25 4.93 -13.27
CA ILE A 12 8.45 3.91 -12.56
C ILE A 12 9.03 2.51 -12.80
N GLU A 13 9.45 2.19 -14.02
CA GLU A 13 10.09 0.92 -14.36
C GLU A 13 11.37 0.67 -13.54
N ARG A 14 12.13 1.71 -13.22
CA ARG A 14 13.32 1.60 -12.34
C ARG A 14 12.97 1.24 -10.90
N LEU A 15 11.74 1.48 -10.46
CA LEU A 15 11.26 1.11 -9.12
C LEU A 15 10.79 -0.33 -9.04
N VAL A 16 10.67 -1.06 -10.15
CA VAL A 16 10.21 -2.46 -10.15
C VAL A 16 11.01 -3.37 -9.20
N PRO A 17 12.36 -3.32 -9.15
CA PRO A 17 13.11 -4.12 -8.17
C PRO A 17 12.75 -3.79 -6.73
N TYR A 18 12.57 -2.50 -6.42
CA TYR A 18 12.14 -2.03 -5.10
C TYR A 18 10.74 -2.55 -4.73
N PHE A 19 9.78 -2.52 -5.66
CA PHE A 19 8.44 -3.06 -5.40
C PHE A 19 8.45 -4.58 -5.17
N ARG A 20 9.29 -5.32 -5.90
CA ARG A 20 9.45 -6.78 -5.71
C ARG A 20 10.07 -7.11 -4.36
N GLU A 21 11.03 -6.31 -3.91
CA GLU A 21 11.64 -6.46 -2.59
C GLU A 21 10.62 -6.19 -1.48
N LEU A 22 9.87 -5.08 -1.57
CA LEU A 22 8.82 -4.75 -0.60
C LEU A 22 7.72 -5.82 -0.55
N GLY A 23 7.26 -6.29 -1.71
CA GLY A 23 6.24 -7.34 -1.77
C GLY A 23 6.74 -8.67 -1.21
N SER A 24 7.97 -9.09 -1.54
CA SER A 24 8.60 -10.27 -0.95
C SER A 24 8.69 -10.20 0.58
N ARG A 25 9.18 -9.07 1.12
CA ARG A 25 9.28 -8.86 2.57
C ARG A 25 7.91 -8.90 3.26
N THR A 26 6.90 -8.30 2.61
CA THR A 26 5.52 -8.30 3.13
C THR A 26 4.94 -9.71 3.15
N LEU A 27 5.12 -10.47 2.07
CA LEU A 27 4.67 -11.86 1.98
C LEU A 27 5.38 -12.74 3.01
N GLU A 28 6.69 -12.57 3.19
CA GLU A 28 7.46 -13.29 4.21
C GLU A 28 6.91 -13.00 5.61
N LYS A 29 6.64 -11.73 5.94
CA LYS A 29 6.01 -11.34 7.20
C LYS A 29 4.67 -12.04 7.41
N TYR A 30 3.82 -12.11 6.38
CA TYR A 30 2.52 -12.80 6.46
C TYR A 30 2.69 -14.31 6.64
N ALA A 31 3.66 -14.92 5.94
CA ALA A 31 3.98 -16.34 6.09
C ALA A 31 4.47 -16.66 7.50
N GLN A 32 5.38 -15.85 8.05
CA GLN A 32 5.88 -15.99 9.42
C GLN A 32 4.77 -15.82 10.47
N ALA A 33 3.76 -15.00 10.19
CA ALA A 33 2.58 -14.86 11.04
C ALA A 33 1.57 -16.01 10.91
N GLY A 34 1.75 -16.94 9.96
CA GLY A 34 0.83 -18.05 9.69
C GLY A 34 -0.41 -17.67 8.88
N ILE A 35 -0.47 -16.43 8.36
CA ILE A 35 -1.62 -15.90 7.60
C ILE A 35 -1.80 -16.70 6.31
N THR A 36 -0.73 -16.90 5.54
CA THR A 36 -0.81 -17.53 4.21
C THR A 36 -1.23 -19.00 4.24
N GLY A 37 -1.04 -19.68 5.38
CA GLY A 37 -1.53 -21.04 5.62
C GLY A 37 -2.95 -21.08 6.19
N THR A 38 -3.38 -20.04 6.89
CA THR A 38 -4.69 -19.97 7.57
C THR A 38 -5.78 -19.37 6.69
N ILE A 39 -5.42 -18.40 5.85
CA ILE A 39 -6.31 -17.67 4.95
C ILE A 39 -5.92 -18.01 3.52
N PRO A 40 -6.58 -18.98 2.88
CA PRO A 40 -6.29 -19.35 1.51
C PRO A 40 -6.66 -18.18 0.58
N GLY A 41 -5.77 -17.87 -0.35
CA GLY A 41 -5.95 -16.84 -1.36
C GLY A 41 -4.72 -16.73 -2.25
N ASP A 42 -4.88 -16.03 -3.36
CA ASP A 42 -3.78 -15.71 -4.28
C ASP A 42 -3.23 -14.30 -4.05
N SER A 43 -3.89 -13.51 -3.20
CA SER A 43 -3.41 -12.23 -2.71
C SER A 43 -3.98 -11.92 -1.32
N TRP A 44 -3.26 -11.07 -0.57
CA TRP A 44 -3.68 -10.56 0.72
C TRP A 44 -3.55 -9.03 0.75
N PRO A 45 -4.46 -8.32 1.44
CA PRO A 45 -4.40 -6.87 1.51
C PRO A 45 -3.21 -6.41 2.35
N VAL A 46 -2.61 -5.29 1.94
CA VAL A 46 -1.67 -4.50 2.75
C VAL A 46 -2.48 -3.38 3.38
N ALA A 47 -3.18 -3.72 4.44
CA ALA A 47 -4.13 -2.84 5.10
C ALA A 47 -4.30 -3.24 6.56
N ASP A 48 -4.77 -2.28 7.33
CA ASP A 48 -5.35 -2.56 8.61
C ASP A 48 -6.68 -3.32 8.43
N ALA A 49 -6.86 -4.44 9.15
CA ALA A 49 -8.08 -5.23 9.07
C ALA A 49 -8.50 -5.82 10.41
N LEU A 50 -9.81 -5.99 10.59
CA LEU A 50 -10.39 -6.79 11.66
C LEU A 50 -10.60 -8.23 11.19
N PHE A 51 -10.13 -9.19 11.97
CA PHE A 51 -10.34 -10.61 11.70
C PHE A 51 -11.42 -11.17 12.63
N LYS A 52 -12.21 -12.09 12.09
CA LYS A 52 -13.20 -12.87 12.84
C LYS A 52 -13.04 -14.33 12.49
N ARG A 53 -12.88 -15.17 13.51
CA ARG A 53 -12.92 -16.61 13.39
C ARG A 53 -14.36 -17.08 13.19
N ARG A 54 -14.55 -17.97 12.22
CA ARG A 54 -15.82 -18.61 11.85
C ARG A 54 -15.61 -20.13 11.82
N ASP A 55 -16.69 -20.88 11.82
CA ASP A 55 -16.65 -22.36 11.77
C ASP A 55 -15.92 -22.89 10.53
N ASN A 56 -15.88 -22.11 9.45
CA ASN A 56 -15.24 -22.43 8.18
C ASN A 56 -13.91 -21.70 7.92
N GLY A 57 -13.32 -21.04 8.92
CA GLY A 57 -12.02 -20.36 8.79
C GLY A 57 -12.01 -18.93 9.31
N PHE A 58 -11.19 -18.07 8.71
CA PHE A 58 -11.10 -16.66 9.07
C PHE A 58 -11.72 -15.77 7.99
N THR A 59 -12.49 -14.78 8.42
CA THR A 59 -12.94 -13.66 7.58
C THR A 59 -12.26 -12.38 8.05
N TYR A 60 -11.84 -11.52 7.13
CA TYR A 60 -11.28 -10.20 7.47
C TYR A 60 -12.10 -9.07 6.85
N HIS A 61 -12.06 -7.91 7.50
CA HIS A 61 -12.69 -6.67 7.03
C HIS A 61 -11.69 -5.51 7.18
N PRO A 62 -11.21 -4.91 6.07
CA PRO A 62 -10.31 -3.76 6.14
C PRO A 62 -10.95 -2.56 6.83
N HIS A 63 -10.15 -1.83 7.61
CA HIS A 63 -10.54 -0.57 8.23
C HIS A 63 -10.25 0.60 7.30
N GLY A 64 -10.97 0.68 6.18
CA GLY A 64 -10.83 1.74 5.18
C GLY A 64 -10.41 1.23 3.81
N ALA A 65 -9.97 2.17 2.96
CA ALA A 65 -9.54 1.88 1.61
C ALA A 65 -8.29 0.97 1.60
N VAL A 66 -8.34 -0.11 0.82
CA VAL A 66 -7.18 -0.95 0.53
C VAL A 66 -6.61 -0.48 -0.80
N TYR A 67 -5.43 0.13 -0.76
CA TYR A 67 -4.74 0.55 -1.98
C TYR A 67 -3.77 -0.51 -2.50
N LEU A 68 -3.26 -1.37 -1.62
CA LEU A 68 -2.19 -2.30 -1.98
C LEU A 68 -2.57 -3.71 -1.57
N ASN A 69 -2.29 -4.67 -2.45
CA ASN A 69 -2.29 -6.09 -2.16
C ASN A 69 -0.89 -6.65 -2.39
N VAL A 70 -0.58 -7.76 -1.73
CA VAL A 70 0.59 -8.60 -2.03
C VAL A 70 0.11 -9.95 -2.57
N THR A 71 0.64 -10.37 -3.72
CA THR A 71 0.30 -11.68 -4.29
C THR A 71 1.08 -12.81 -3.62
N ARG A 72 0.70 -14.04 -3.92
CA ARG A 72 1.43 -15.25 -3.52
C ARG A 72 2.86 -15.32 -4.06
N GLU A 73 3.16 -14.62 -5.15
CA GLU A 73 4.51 -14.51 -5.73
C GLU A 73 5.30 -13.32 -5.16
N GLY A 74 4.72 -12.56 -4.23
CA GLY A 74 5.35 -11.37 -3.64
C GLY A 74 5.28 -10.15 -4.55
N GLU A 75 4.37 -10.10 -5.52
CA GLU A 75 4.13 -8.90 -6.32
C GLU A 75 3.23 -7.93 -5.54
N LEU A 76 3.63 -6.65 -5.47
CA LEU A 76 2.74 -5.59 -5.01
C LEU A 76 1.80 -5.17 -6.14
N GLN A 77 0.51 -5.13 -5.83
CA GLN A 77 -0.54 -4.72 -6.74
C GLN A 77 -1.26 -3.49 -6.20
N LEU A 78 -1.62 -2.59 -7.10
CA LEU A 78 -2.56 -1.52 -6.84
C LEU A 78 -3.98 -2.08 -6.90
N ALA A 79 -4.69 -2.02 -5.78
CA ALA A 79 -6.10 -2.42 -5.67
C ALA A 79 -7.00 -1.28 -6.15
N LEU A 80 -7.70 -1.52 -7.24
CA LEU A 80 -8.72 -0.63 -7.82
C LEU A 80 -10.11 -1.24 -7.59
N PRO A 81 -11.20 -0.45 -7.69
CA PRO A 81 -12.56 -0.93 -7.41
C PRO A 81 -12.95 -2.22 -8.16
N ASP A 82 -12.51 -2.36 -9.42
CA ASP A 82 -12.91 -3.48 -10.29
C ASP A 82 -11.78 -4.47 -10.59
N ARG A 83 -10.53 -4.16 -10.23
CA ARG A 83 -9.36 -4.99 -10.57
C ARG A 83 -8.15 -4.69 -9.70
N ALA A 84 -7.22 -5.63 -9.62
CA ALA A 84 -5.86 -5.36 -9.15
C ALA A 84 -4.89 -5.38 -10.34
N VAL A 85 -3.93 -4.46 -10.36
CA VAL A 85 -2.87 -4.40 -11.38
C VAL A 85 -1.51 -4.33 -10.71
N PRO A 86 -0.41 -4.79 -11.34
CA PRO A 86 0.93 -4.60 -10.80
C PRO A 86 1.18 -3.13 -10.45
N LEU A 87 1.78 -2.86 -9.29
CA LEU A 87 1.89 -1.49 -8.76
C LEU A 87 2.57 -0.54 -9.74
N HIS A 88 3.63 -0.97 -10.41
CA HIS A 88 4.33 -0.18 -11.41
C HIS A 88 3.45 0.20 -12.62
N GLU A 89 2.51 -0.65 -13.02
CA GLU A 89 1.55 -0.31 -14.08
C GLU A 89 0.52 0.69 -13.57
N GLY A 90 -0.04 0.42 -12.37
CA GLY A 90 -1.05 1.26 -11.75
C GLY A 90 -0.57 2.68 -11.42
N LEU A 91 0.69 2.82 -10.97
CA LEU A 91 1.28 4.10 -10.59
C LEU A 91 1.21 5.15 -11.71
N SER A 92 1.26 4.73 -12.97
CA SER A 92 1.21 5.66 -14.11
C SER A 92 -0.05 6.54 -14.11
N HIS A 93 -1.12 6.11 -13.44
CA HIS A 93 -2.39 6.85 -13.35
C HIS A 93 -2.52 7.75 -12.11
N TYR A 94 -1.73 7.51 -11.06
CA TYR A 94 -1.93 8.11 -9.74
C TYR A 94 -0.69 8.87 -9.20
N ILE A 95 0.41 8.81 -9.93
CA ILE A 95 1.67 9.42 -9.53
C ILE A 95 1.68 10.91 -9.87
N GLN A 96 2.08 11.71 -8.89
CA GLN A 96 2.47 13.09 -9.07
C GLN A 96 3.98 13.18 -8.89
N PHE A 97 4.58 14.14 -9.58
CA PHE A 97 6.00 14.42 -9.40
C PHE A 97 6.19 15.70 -8.62
N ALA A 98 7.16 15.69 -7.71
CA ALA A 98 7.50 16.84 -6.87
C ALA A 98 9.00 16.89 -6.63
N GLN A 99 9.50 18.05 -6.17
CA GLN A 99 10.81 18.14 -5.55
C GLN A 99 10.68 17.77 -4.07
N GLU A 100 11.74 17.23 -3.47
CA GLU A 100 11.71 16.86 -2.04
C GLU A 100 11.36 18.06 -1.14
N ALA A 101 11.76 19.28 -1.53
CA ALA A 101 11.45 20.51 -0.82
C ALA A 101 9.94 20.84 -0.78
N ASP A 102 9.19 20.43 -1.80
CA ASP A 102 7.75 20.70 -1.92
C ASP A 102 6.91 19.77 -1.02
N LEU A 103 7.51 18.68 -0.51
CA LEU A 103 6.82 17.72 0.38
C LEU A 103 6.55 18.28 1.78
N ALA A 104 7.33 19.27 2.22
CA ALA A 104 7.16 19.88 3.54
C ALA A 104 5.98 20.88 3.59
N ASP A 105 5.61 21.44 2.43
CA ASP A 105 4.50 22.40 2.28
C ASP A 105 3.17 21.71 1.95
N SER A 106 3.19 20.42 1.58
CA SER A 106 1.99 19.58 1.57
C SER A 106 1.54 19.34 3.02
N GLY A 107 0.74 20.28 3.54
CA GLY A 107 0.00 20.10 4.78
C GLY A 107 -0.89 18.84 4.72
N PRO A 108 -1.45 18.39 5.86
CA PRO A 108 -2.35 17.25 5.86
C PRO A 108 -3.46 17.49 4.84
N ALA A 109 -3.58 16.59 3.86
CA ALA A 109 -4.65 16.65 2.90
C ALA A 109 -5.97 16.75 3.67
N GLU A 110 -6.85 17.69 3.29
CA GLU A 110 -8.22 17.70 3.80
C GLU A 110 -8.79 16.29 3.61
N GLY A 111 -9.23 15.69 4.72
CA GLY A 111 -9.59 14.28 4.75
C GLY A 111 -10.51 13.93 3.59
N ALA A 112 -10.16 12.88 2.86
CA ALA A 112 -10.88 12.42 1.68
C ALA A 112 -12.40 12.51 1.84
N THR A 113 -13.04 13.29 0.99
CA THR A 113 -14.50 13.48 0.97
C THR A 113 -15.25 12.31 0.35
N GLU A 114 -14.53 11.38 -0.26
CA GLU A 114 -15.07 10.21 -0.96
C GLU A 114 -14.89 8.92 -0.13
N TRP A 115 -15.79 7.96 -0.33
CA TRP A 115 -15.77 6.67 0.37
C TRP A 115 -14.54 5.81 0.02
N PHE A 116 -13.99 6.00 -1.19
CA PHE A 116 -12.76 5.37 -1.65
C PHE A 116 -11.99 6.38 -2.51
N PRO A 117 -11.26 7.32 -1.89
CA PRO A 117 -10.53 8.31 -2.65
C PRO A 117 -9.43 7.62 -3.47
N PRO A 118 -9.07 8.20 -4.62
CA PRO A 118 -7.94 7.69 -5.38
C PRO A 118 -6.66 7.76 -4.51
N PRO A 119 -5.79 6.74 -4.57
CA PRO A 119 -4.52 6.80 -3.87
C PRO A 119 -3.68 7.95 -4.42
N HIS A 120 -3.05 8.71 -3.54
CA HIS A 120 -2.17 9.81 -3.91
C HIS A 120 -0.72 9.37 -3.74
N PHE A 121 -0.02 9.19 -4.86
CA PHE A 121 1.40 8.84 -4.87
C PHE A 121 2.23 10.04 -5.31
N VAL A 122 3.36 10.27 -4.65
CA VAL A 122 4.31 11.32 -5.01
C VAL A 122 5.68 10.71 -5.25
N LEU A 123 6.23 10.91 -6.45
CA LEU A 123 7.58 10.49 -6.80
C LEU A 123 8.50 11.70 -6.86
N VAL A 124 9.51 11.70 -5.99
CA VAL A 124 10.50 12.77 -5.95
C VAL A 124 11.47 12.65 -7.12
N TRP A 125 11.63 13.74 -7.87
CA TRP A 125 12.47 13.74 -9.07
C TRP A 125 13.94 13.47 -8.80
N GLU A 126 14.48 14.03 -7.72
CA GLU A 126 15.91 13.98 -7.40
C GLU A 126 16.31 12.64 -6.81
N THR A 127 15.49 12.09 -5.92
CA THR A 127 15.81 10.91 -5.11
C THR A 127 15.16 9.64 -5.61
N SER A 128 14.18 9.74 -6.53
CA SER A 128 13.31 8.63 -6.94
C SER A 128 12.60 7.96 -5.76
N ARG A 129 12.45 8.66 -4.64
CA ARG A 129 11.67 8.18 -3.50
C ARG A 129 10.19 8.29 -3.81
N LEU A 130 9.48 7.20 -3.56
CA LEU A 130 8.03 7.13 -3.73
C LEU A 130 7.35 7.27 -2.37
N TYR A 131 6.42 8.19 -2.31
CA TYR A 131 5.58 8.47 -1.16
C TYR A 131 4.11 8.16 -1.49
N ILE A 132 3.34 7.90 -0.44
CA ILE A 132 1.89 7.69 -0.51
C ILE A 132 1.23 8.48 0.63
N ASP A 133 0.07 9.07 0.36
CA ASP A 133 -0.72 9.70 1.42
C ASP A 133 -1.33 8.63 2.34
N SER A 134 -1.05 8.75 3.63
CA SER A 134 -1.53 7.86 4.67
C SER A 134 -2.52 8.61 5.56
N ALA A 135 -3.79 8.20 5.49
CA ALA A 135 -4.75 8.63 6.49
C ALA A 135 -4.56 7.81 7.78
N ALA A 136 -4.14 8.46 8.86
CA ALA A 136 -4.30 7.88 10.19
C ALA A 136 -5.77 7.97 10.59
N LEU A 137 -6.43 6.82 10.76
CA LEU A 137 -7.72 6.82 11.43
C LEU A 137 -7.51 7.33 12.85
N SER A 138 -8.31 8.32 13.25
CA SER A 138 -8.20 8.99 14.54
C SER A 138 -8.11 7.97 15.69
N GLY A 139 -6.99 7.98 16.41
CA GLY A 139 -6.79 7.21 17.64
C GLY A 139 -6.09 5.85 17.51
N ARG A 140 -5.67 5.42 16.30
CA ARG A 140 -4.93 4.16 16.17
C ARG A 140 -3.41 4.38 16.31
N PRO A 141 -2.76 3.85 17.36
CA PRO A 141 -1.32 3.96 17.50
C PRO A 141 -0.60 3.17 16.39
N GLY A 142 0.53 3.69 15.92
CA GLY A 142 1.38 3.01 14.94
C GLY A 142 1.09 3.33 13.46
N ILE A 143 0.21 4.29 13.16
CA ILE A 143 0.02 4.80 11.79
C ILE A 143 0.53 6.24 11.72
N THR A 144 1.47 6.48 10.81
CA THR A 144 1.89 7.83 10.47
C THR A 144 0.90 8.45 9.48
N ALA A 145 0.48 9.69 9.76
CA ALA A 145 -0.47 10.44 8.95
C ALA A 145 0.24 11.37 7.95
N GLY A 146 -0.39 11.63 6.81
CA GLY A 146 0.11 12.48 5.74
C GLY A 146 1.00 11.73 4.76
N LEU A 147 1.83 12.47 4.04
CA LEU A 147 2.70 11.90 3.01
C LEU A 147 3.87 11.15 3.62
N VAL A 148 3.90 9.82 3.45
CA VAL A 148 4.92 8.93 4.04
C VAL A 148 5.63 8.10 2.96
N PRO A 149 6.88 7.68 3.17
CA PRO A 149 7.55 6.76 2.25
C PRO A 149 6.71 5.50 2.03
N LEU A 150 6.65 5.00 0.79
CA LEU A 150 5.88 3.80 0.45
C LEU A 150 6.28 2.60 1.30
N GLU A 151 7.59 2.40 1.54
CA GLU A 151 8.09 1.34 2.42
C GLU A 151 7.49 1.44 3.82
N GLN A 152 7.46 2.65 4.40
CA GLN A 152 6.90 2.87 5.72
C GLN A 152 5.39 2.57 5.74
N TYR A 153 4.64 3.03 4.74
CA TYR A 153 3.22 2.72 4.61
C TYR A 153 2.98 1.22 4.54
N VAL A 154 3.69 0.50 3.67
CA VAL A 154 3.56 -0.95 3.50
C VAL A 154 3.89 -1.67 4.81
N GLU A 155 4.96 -1.27 5.48
CA GLU A 155 5.42 -1.87 6.72
C GLU A 155 4.40 -1.70 7.86
N GLU A 156 3.92 -0.47 8.10
CA GLU A 156 2.93 -0.13 9.12
C GLU A 156 1.60 -0.88 8.87
N ARG A 157 1.10 -0.86 7.63
CA ARG A 157 -0.19 -1.49 7.29
C ARG A 157 -0.12 -3.00 7.33
N ALA A 158 0.96 -3.60 6.84
CA ALA A 158 1.17 -5.05 6.93
C ALA A 158 1.30 -5.50 8.39
N GLN A 159 1.97 -4.70 9.23
CA GLN A 159 2.08 -4.99 10.65
C GLN A 159 0.71 -4.99 11.34
N LEU A 160 -0.16 -4.01 11.03
CA LEU A 160 -1.53 -3.98 11.55
C LEU A 160 -2.38 -5.16 11.09
N PHE A 161 -2.20 -5.63 9.85
CA PHE A 161 -2.85 -6.85 9.36
C PHE A 161 -2.44 -8.06 10.20
N VAL A 162 -1.14 -8.19 10.48
CA VAL A 162 -0.59 -9.27 11.32
C VAL A 162 -1.12 -9.20 12.75
N GLU A 163 -1.18 -8.01 13.33
CA GLU A 163 -1.69 -7.81 14.70
C GLU A 163 -3.19 -8.14 14.78
N GLY A 164 -3.98 -7.67 13.81
CA GLY A 164 -5.39 -8.01 13.70
C GLY A 164 -5.61 -9.51 13.59
N PHE A 165 -4.79 -10.20 12.80
CA PHE A 165 -4.85 -11.65 12.65
C PHE A 165 -4.51 -12.36 13.97
N ARG A 166 -3.39 -12.00 14.60
CA ARG A 166 -2.94 -12.59 15.87
C ARG A 166 -3.94 -12.35 17.00
N ALA A 167 -4.58 -11.20 17.06
CA ALA A 167 -5.59 -10.88 18.06
C ALA A 167 -6.87 -11.73 17.91
N ALA A 168 -7.10 -12.34 16.74
CA ALA A 168 -8.27 -13.14 16.45
C ALA A 168 -8.04 -14.67 16.50
N LEU A 169 -6.78 -15.12 16.67
CA LEU A 169 -6.43 -16.53 16.81
C LEU A 169 -6.97 -17.13 18.12
#